data_AF-A0A8J8NKU4-F1
#
_entry.id   AF-A0A8J8NKU4-F1
#
_cell.length_a   1.000
_cell.length_b   1.000
_cell.length_c   1.000
_cell.angle_alpha   90.00
_cell.angle_beta   90.00
_cell.angle_gamma   90.00
#
_symmetry.space_group_name_H-M   'P 1'
#
loop_
_entity.id
_entity.type
_entity.pdbx_description
1 polymer ?
#
loop_
_entity_poly.entity_id
_entity_poly.type
_entity_poly.pdbx_seq_one_letter_code
_entity_poly.pdbx_strand_id
1 'polypeptide(L)'
;MLYETIEKAISELGGSVFVKLRRSPKDHATQSLSDENPMKIQTVRQLLTLVSHSDRLKEDLNFPHPLILRKWESDVGIEFRCFICNQQLNAVTLQPNQQELSDEDRGLISDQFNSQEIIEVFKEKIGKVLYPHCVVDVGLLMSGDCIKMRIIEINPFGKMAQSGYFSWVIDRDILFEEFSKTGKVCIRFERQ
;
A
#
# COMPACT_ATOMS: atom_id res chain seq x y z
N MET A 1 23.22 -20.10 -10.72
CA MET A 1 21.86 -20.65 -10.53
C MET A 1 20.86 -19.64 -9.97
N LEU A 2 20.95 -19.20 -8.70
CA LEU A 2 19.94 -18.25 -8.15
C LEU A 2 19.95 -16.89 -8.85
N TYR A 3 21.12 -16.26 -9.00
CA TYR A 3 21.21 -14.94 -9.64
C TYR A 3 20.77 -14.97 -11.11
N GLU A 4 21.14 -16.01 -11.86
CA GLU A 4 20.65 -16.21 -13.24
C GLU A 4 19.12 -16.35 -13.31
N THR A 5 18.52 -17.04 -12.33
CA THR A 5 17.05 -17.16 -12.25
C THR A 5 16.40 -15.81 -11.99
N ILE A 6 17.00 -14.98 -11.13
CA ILE A 6 16.51 -13.62 -10.83
C ILE A 6 16.66 -12.71 -12.06
N GLU A 7 17.82 -12.70 -12.72
CA GLU A 7 18.04 -11.91 -13.95
C GLU A 7 17.05 -12.30 -15.05
N LYS A 8 16.82 -13.61 -15.23
CA LYS A 8 15.83 -14.11 -16.18
C LYS A 8 14.41 -13.61 -15.83
N ALA A 9 14.01 -13.70 -14.56
CA ALA A 9 12.69 -13.22 -14.13
C ALA A 9 12.53 -11.69 -14.30
N ILE A 10 13.60 -10.91 -14.05
CA ILE A 10 13.60 -9.47 -14.32
C ILE A 10 13.36 -9.20 -15.80
N SER A 11 14.07 -9.92 -16.68
CA SER A 11 13.90 -9.79 -18.13
C SER A 11 12.48 -10.15 -18.57
N GLU A 12 11.93 -11.27 -18.10
CA GLU A 12 10.57 -11.73 -18.41
C GLU A 12 9.47 -10.77 -17.92
N LEU A 13 9.72 -10.06 -16.82
CA LEU A 13 8.81 -9.04 -16.28
C LEU A 13 8.97 -7.65 -16.93
N GLY A 14 9.76 -7.53 -18.00
CA GLY A 14 9.92 -6.30 -18.77
C GLY A 14 11.12 -5.44 -18.36
N GLY A 15 12.13 -6.03 -17.71
CA GLY A 15 13.42 -5.40 -17.41
C GLY A 15 13.42 -4.46 -16.21
N SER A 16 12.30 -4.33 -15.49
CA SER A 16 12.21 -3.56 -14.25
C SER A 16 11.17 -4.20 -13.34
N VAL A 17 11.52 -4.40 -12.08
CA VAL A 17 10.66 -5.05 -11.09
C VAL A 17 10.64 -4.30 -9.77
N PHE A 18 9.52 -4.43 -9.07
CA PHE A 18 9.43 -4.19 -7.63
C PHE A 18 9.73 -5.51 -6.90
N VAL A 19 10.50 -5.45 -5.82
CA VAL A 19 10.87 -6.64 -5.04
C VAL A 19 10.35 -6.55 -3.61
N LYS A 20 9.79 -7.65 -3.10
CA LYS A 20 9.48 -7.83 -1.67
C LYS A 20 9.68 -9.27 -1.21
N LEU A 21 9.77 -9.43 0.11
CA LEU A 21 9.58 -10.70 0.79
C LEU A 21 8.17 -10.71 1.41
N ARG A 22 8.06 -11.00 2.70
CA ARG A 22 6.80 -10.87 3.43
C ARG A 22 6.31 -9.42 3.44
N ARG A 23 7.21 -8.47 3.66
CA ARG A 23 6.93 -7.02 3.71
C ARG A 23 7.58 -6.28 2.54
N SER A 24 6.95 -5.20 2.11
CA SER A 24 7.56 -4.24 1.18
C SER A 24 8.72 -3.47 1.87
N PRO A 25 9.85 -3.25 1.16
CA PRO A 25 11.04 -2.54 1.67
C PRO A 25 10.87 -1.01 1.70
N LYS A 26 9.71 -0.53 2.17
CA LYS A 26 9.37 0.90 2.20
C LYS A 26 10.29 1.73 3.12
N ASP A 27 11.05 1.08 4.00
CA ASP A 27 12.07 1.68 4.87
C ASP A 27 13.35 2.11 4.13
N HIS A 28 13.67 1.46 3.01
CA HIS A 28 14.79 1.87 2.16
C HIS A 28 14.42 3.06 1.25
N ALA A 29 13.17 3.12 0.80
CA ALA A 29 12.69 4.21 -0.05
C ALA A 29 12.83 5.60 0.61
N THR A 30 12.74 5.66 1.94
CA THR A 30 12.92 6.89 2.72
C THR A 30 14.38 7.32 2.90
N GLN A 31 15.35 6.50 2.50
CA GLN A 31 16.78 6.73 2.75
C GLN A 31 17.61 6.99 1.49
N SER A 32 17.06 6.74 0.28
CA SER A 32 17.81 6.94 -0.96
C SER A 32 17.85 8.41 -1.35
N LEU A 33 19.05 8.92 -1.62
CA LEU A 33 19.32 10.29 -2.09
C LEU A 33 19.39 10.39 -3.63
N SER A 34 19.04 9.31 -4.35
CA SER A 34 19.04 9.26 -5.81
C SER A 34 17.74 9.77 -6.42
N ASP A 35 17.82 10.44 -7.58
CA ASP A 35 16.64 10.77 -8.40
C ASP A 35 15.93 9.52 -8.94
N GLU A 36 16.62 8.39 -8.99
CA GLU A 36 16.05 7.09 -9.35
C GLU A 36 15.28 6.49 -8.17
N ASN A 37 14.07 5.98 -8.44
CA ASN A 37 13.25 5.32 -7.41
C ASN A 37 13.97 4.06 -6.90
N PRO A 38 14.38 4.00 -5.62
CA PRO A 38 15.19 2.90 -5.08
C PRO A 38 14.45 1.56 -5.00
N MET A 39 13.13 1.55 -5.18
CA MET A 39 12.32 0.33 -5.25
C MET A 39 12.23 -0.24 -6.67
N LYS A 40 12.71 0.49 -7.69
CA LYS A 40 12.80 0.01 -9.07
C LYS A 40 14.09 -0.76 -9.27
N ILE A 41 13.98 -2.08 -9.40
CA ILE A 41 15.12 -2.99 -9.52
C ILE A 41 15.21 -3.50 -10.96
N GLN A 42 16.40 -3.40 -11.54
CA GLN A 42 16.69 -3.82 -12.92
C GLN A 42 17.82 -4.84 -13.00
N THR A 43 18.57 -5.03 -11.91
CA THR A 43 19.71 -5.95 -11.84
C THR A 43 19.77 -6.65 -10.49
N VAL A 44 20.41 -7.82 -10.43
CA VAL A 44 20.71 -8.50 -9.17
C VAL A 44 21.55 -7.61 -8.25
N ARG A 45 22.45 -6.79 -8.79
CA ARG A 45 23.25 -5.86 -7.98
C ARG A 45 22.38 -4.87 -7.21
N GLN A 46 21.41 -4.25 -7.89
CA GLN A 46 20.46 -3.34 -7.23
C GLN A 46 19.62 -4.07 -6.18
N LEU A 47 19.21 -5.31 -6.43
CA LEU A 47 18.52 -6.13 -5.43
C LEU A 47 19.38 -6.36 -4.18
N LEU A 48 20.66 -6.72 -4.35
CA LEU A 48 21.57 -6.94 -3.22
C LEU A 48 21.77 -5.65 -2.42
N THR A 49 21.88 -4.51 -3.09
CA THR A 49 21.92 -3.19 -2.44
C THR A 49 20.63 -2.90 -1.65
N LEU A 50 19.46 -3.15 -2.24
CA LEU A 50 18.18 -2.99 -1.56
C LEU A 50 18.11 -3.85 -0.29
N VAL A 51 18.52 -5.11 -0.37
CA VAL A 51 18.55 -6.03 0.77
C VAL A 51 19.54 -5.57 1.85
N SER A 52 20.70 -5.04 1.47
CA SER A 52 21.70 -4.58 2.44
C SER A 52 21.26 -3.32 3.20
N HIS A 53 20.31 -2.55 2.68
CA HIS A 53 19.86 -1.29 3.27
C HIS A 53 18.41 -1.32 3.80
N SER A 54 17.61 -2.34 3.51
CA SER A 54 16.28 -2.50 4.10
C SER A 54 16.33 -3.43 5.31
N ASP A 55 16.06 -2.90 6.49
CA ASP A 55 15.97 -3.69 7.71
C ASP A 55 14.76 -4.62 7.68
N ARG A 56 13.66 -4.21 7.03
CA ARG A 56 12.51 -5.08 6.78
C ARG A 56 12.89 -6.34 6.00
N LEU A 57 13.68 -6.22 4.94
CA LEU A 57 14.12 -7.38 4.16
C LEU A 57 15.10 -8.24 4.96
N LYS A 58 16.06 -7.64 5.68
CA LYS A 58 16.99 -8.39 6.54
C LYS A 58 16.25 -9.20 7.60
N GLU A 59 15.25 -8.61 8.25
CA GLU A 59 14.41 -9.30 9.22
C GLU A 59 13.62 -10.45 8.58
N ASP A 60 13.00 -10.21 7.40
CA ASP A 60 12.21 -11.21 6.68
C ASP A 60 13.08 -12.39 6.19
N LEU A 61 14.37 -12.17 5.88
CA LEU A 61 15.31 -13.21 5.47
C LEU A 61 15.63 -14.23 6.57
N ASN A 62 15.31 -13.94 7.84
CA ASN A 62 15.45 -14.92 8.93
C ASN A 62 14.41 -16.05 8.86
N PHE A 63 13.47 -15.97 7.91
CA PHE A 63 12.39 -16.95 7.71
C PHE A 63 12.36 -17.42 6.25
N PRO A 64 11.84 -18.63 5.98
CA PRO A 64 11.75 -19.16 4.62
C PRO A 64 10.60 -18.51 3.84
N HIS A 65 10.77 -17.24 3.47
CA HIS A 65 9.81 -16.50 2.66
C HIS A 65 10.18 -16.55 1.18
N PRO A 66 9.19 -16.65 0.28
CA PRO A 66 9.46 -16.52 -1.14
C PRO A 66 9.90 -15.09 -1.48
N LEU A 67 10.88 -14.98 -2.38
CA LEU A 67 11.22 -13.72 -3.02
C LEU A 67 10.19 -13.42 -4.11
N ILE A 68 9.51 -12.28 -3.97
CA ILE A 68 8.44 -11.88 -4.89
C ILE A 68 8.98 -10.77 -5.79
N LEU A 69 8.99 -11.03 -7.09
CA LEU A 69 9.23 -10.04 -8.13
C LEU A 69 7.90 -9.70 -8.79
N ARG A 70 7.55 -8.41 -8.81
CA ARG A 70 6.40 -7.89 -9.56
C ARG A 70 6.92 -6.99 -10.66
N LYS A 71 6.29 -7.01 -11.83
CA LYS A 71 6.57 -6.02 -12.88
C LYS A 71 6.50 -4.61 -12.29
N TRP A 72 7.49 -3.78 -12.60
CA TRP A 72 7.49 -2.39 -12.17
C TRP A 72 6.41 -1.59 -12.89
N GLU A 73 5.65 -0.82 -12.14
CA GLU A 73 4.68 0.15 -12.67
C GLU A 73 5.05 1.52 -12.12
N SER A 74 5.30 2.47 -13.02
CA SER A 74 5.77 3.82 -12.66
C SER A 74 4.68 4.72 -12.09
N ASP A 75 3.41 4.37 -12.31
CA ASP A 75 2.28 5.19 -11.92
C ASP A 75 1.27 4.35 -11.14
N VAL A 76 1.39 4.42 -9.82
CA VAL A 76 0.44 3.85 -8.87
C VAL A 76 -0.55 4.91 -8.36
N GLY A 77 -0.43 6.16 -8.83
CA GLY A 77 -1.21 7.29 -8.35
C GLY A 77 -0.91 7.64 -6.89
N ILE A 78 -1.86 8.30 -6.23
CA ILE A 78 -1.74 8.68 -4.81
C ILE A 78 -2.01 7.43 -3.96
N GLU A 79 -1.08 7.09 -3.07
CA GLU A 79 -1.25 5.94 -2.18
C GLU A 79 -2.07 6.29 -0.93
N PHE A 80 -3.09 5.48 -0.66
CA PHE A 80 -3.91 5.52 0.53
C PHE A 80 -3.79 4.23 1.33
N ARG A 81 -4.00 4.36 2.63
CA ARG A 81 -4.15 3.25 3.56
C ARG A 81 -5.60 3.15 4.01
N CYS A 82 -6.20 2.00 3.76
CA CYS A 82 -7.60 1.70 4.04
C CYS A 82 -7.70 0.68 5.18
N PHE A 83 -8.56 0.95 6.15
CA PHE A 83 -8.78 0.10 7.32
C PHE A 83 -10.10 -0.68 7.13
N ILE A 84 -9.95 -1.98 6.87
CA ILE A 84 -11.06 -2.90 6.72
C ILE A 84 -11.26 -3.67 8.02
N CYS A 85 -12.45 -3.58 8.60
CA CYS A 85 -12.83 -4.36 9.77
C CYS A 85 -14.24 -4.91 9.55
N ASN A 86 -14.45 -6.19 9.85
CA ASN A 86 -15.72 -6.88 9.58
C ASN A 86 -16.16 -6.76 8.10
N GLN A 87 -15.19 -6.85 7.18
CA GLN A 87 -15.40 -6.67 5.73
C GLN A 87 -15.99 -5.29 5.32
N GLN A 88 -15.87 -4.29 6.19
CA GLN A 88 -16.31 -2.91 5.92
C GLN A 88 -15.12 -1.98 5.88
N LEU A 89 -15.14 -1.04 4.93
CA LEU A 89 -14.18 0.06 4.86
C LEU A 89 -14.57 1.11 5.89
N ASN A 90 -13.86 1.16 7.02
CA ASN A 90 -14.19 2.08 8.11
C ASN A 90 -13.41 3.39 8.03
N ALA A 91 -12.14 3.32 7.63
CA ALA A 91 -11.30 4.49 7.60
C ALA A 91 -10.29 4.49 6.45
N VAL A 92 -9.89 5.68 6.02
CA VAL A 92 -8.89 5.91 4.97
C VAL A 92 -7.95 7.05 5.36
N THR A 93 -6.67 6.90 5.09
CA THR A 93 -5.68 7.95 5.27
C THR A 93 -4.65 7.95 4.15
N LEU A 94 -3.97 9.06 3.92
CA LEU A 94 -2.81 9.08 3.03
C LEU A 94 -1.72 8.14 3.56
N GLN A 95 -1.06 7.45 2.64
CA GLN A 95 0.10 6.64 2.99
C GLN A 95 1.22 7.56 3.51
N PRO A 96 1.98 7.15 4.55
CA PRO A 96 3.08 7.97 5.06
C PRO A 96 4.08 8.32 3.96
N ASN A 97 4.44 9.61 3.82
CA ASN A 97 5.34 10.18 2.80
C ASN A 97 4.69 10.55 1.46
N GLN A 98 3.36 10.53 1.35
CA GLN A 98 2.67 11.21 0.24
C GLN A 98 2.72 12.73 0.41
N GLN A 99 2.68 13.45 -0.71
CA GLN A 99 2.56 14.91 -0.69
C GLN A 99 1.19 15.32 -0.13
N GLU A 100 1.13 16.52 0.45
CA GLU A 100 -0.14 17.11 0.86
C GLU A 100 -1.03 17.34 -0.37
N LEU A 101 -2.32 17.06 -0.18
CA LEU A 101 -3.33 17.25 -1.21
C LEU A 101 -3.95 18.64 -1.10
N SER A 102 -4.31 19.22 -2.25
CA SER A 102 -5.14 20.42 -2.32
C SER A 102 -6.52 20.18 -1.71
N ASP A 103 -7.21 21.23 -1.28
CA ASP A 103 -8.57 21.10 -0.73
C ASP A 103 -9.57 20.52 -1.75
N GLU A 104 -9.38 20.84 -3.04
CA GLU A 104 -10.17 20.28 -4.14
C GLU A 104 -9.97 18.77 -4.27
N ASP A 105 -8.72 18.31 -4.28
CA ASP A 105 -8.39 16.88 -4.33
C ASP A 105 -8.94 16.15 -3.09
N ARG A 106 -8.79 16.74 -1.90
CA ARG A 106 -9.34 16.19 -0.64
C ARG A 106 -10.84 15.97 -0.73
N GLY A 107 -11.58 16.93 -1.32
CA GLY A 107 -13.02 16.83 -1.57
C GLY A 107 -13.36 15.68 -2.52
N LEU A 108 -12.75 15.67 -3.71
CA LEU A 108 -12.97 14.65 -4.73
C LEU A 108 -12.68 13.23 -4.23
N ILE A 109 -11.55 13.05 -3.54
CA ILE A 109 -11.16 11.76 -2.97
C ILE A 109 -12.16 11.33 -1.89
N SER A 110 -12.67 12.28 -1.10
CA SER A 110 -13.63 11.96 -0.04
C SER A 110 -14.97 11.50 -0.57
N ASP A 111 -15.46 12.16 -1.61
CA ASP A 111 -16.67 11.75 -2.32
C ASP A 111 -16.46 10.38 -2.97
N GLN A 112 -15.29 10.14 -3.55
CA GLN A 112 -14.99 8.87 -4.20
C GLN A 112 -14.95 7.70 -3.21
N PHE A 113 -14.27 7.83 -2.06
CA PHE A 113 -14.23 6.75 -1.07
C PHE A 113 -15.58 6.48 -0.40
N ASN A 114 -16.50 7.45 -0.42
CA ASN A 114 -17.88 7.27 0.04
C ASN A 114 -18.86 6.90 -1.09
N SER A 115 -18.39 6.83 -2.34
CA SER A 115 -19.22 6.43 -3.48
C SER A 115 -19.62 4.95 -3.37
N GLN A 116 -20.82 4.63 -3.86
CA GLN A 116 -21.30 3.25 -3.91
C GLN A 116 -20.38 2.35 -4.73
N GLU A 117 -19.81 2.88 -5.82
CA GLU A 117 -18.88 2.16 -6.70
C GLU A 117 -17.66 1.66 -5.92
N ILE A 118 -16.95 2.54 -5.19
CA ILE A 118 -15.76 2.13 -4.44
C ILE A 118 -16.11 1.16 -3.32
N ILE A 119 -17.21 1.39 -2.60
CA ILE A 119 -17.66 0.49 -1.55
C ILE A 119 -17.94 -0.92 -2.11
N GLU A 120 -18.55 -1.02 -3.29
CA GLU A 120 -18.77 -2.29 -3.99
C GLU A 120 -17.45 -2.92 -4.45
N VAL A 121 -16.51 -2.13 -4.99
CA VAL A 121 -15.18 -2.66 -5.36
C VAL A 121 -14.45 -3.21 -4.14
N PHE A 122 -14.50 -2.54 -2.99
CA PHE A 122 -13.92 -3.06 -1.75
C PHE A 122 -14.62 -4.35 -1.31
N LYS A 123 -15.95 -4.40 -1.32
CA LYS A 123 -16.70 -5.62 -1.00
C LYS A 123 -16.35 -6.78 -1.93
N GLU A 124 -16.25 -6.54 -3.24
CA GLU A 124 -15.96 -7.57 -4.24
C GLU A 124 -14.50 -8.05 -4.18
N LYS A 125 -13.55 -7.12 -4.09
CA LYS A 125 -12.11 -7.45 -4.09
C LYS A 125 -11.63 -7.94 -2.73
N ILE A 126 -12.05 -7.29 -1.64
CA ILE A 126 -11.65 -7.68 -0.27
C ILE A 126 -12.50 -8.83 0.26
N GLY A 127 -13.75 -8.99 -0.17
CA GLY A 127 -14.54 -10.18 0.17
C GLY A 127 -13.91 -11.49 -0.33
N LYS A 128 -13.04 -11.43 -1.35
CA LYS A 128 -12.21 -12.55 -1.83
C LYS A 128 -10.96 -12.79 -0.96
N VAL A 129 -10.59 -11.84 -0.11
CA VAL A 129 -9.46 -11.97 0.83
C VAL A 129 -9.95 -12.75 2.05
N LEU A 130 -9.21 -13.78 2.46
CA LEU A 130 -9.58 -14.68 3.56
C LEU A 130 -9.66 -14.02 4.95
N TYR A 131 -9.33 -12.73 5.07
CA TYR A 131 -9.20 -12.03 6.35
C TYR A 131 -10.32 -11.00 6.53
N PRO A 132 -11.20 -11.16 7.52
CA PRO A 132 -12.30 -10.21 7.77
C PRO A 132 -11.81 -8.85 8.30
N HIS A 133 -10.55 -8.80 8.75
CA HIS A 133 -9.87 -7.60 9.23
C HIS A 133 -8.51 -7.48 8.54
N CYS A 134 -8.29 -6.38 7.84
CA CYS A 134 -7.01 -6.12 7.18
C CYS A 134 -6.80 -4.62 6.95
N VAL A 135 -5.54 -4.24 6.79
CA VAL A 135 -5.17 -2.91 6.31
C VAL A 135 -4.75 -3.05 4.85
N VAL A 136 -5.34 -2.28 3.96
CA VAL A 136 -5.07 -2.37 2.52
C VAL A 136 -4.45 -1.07 2.06
N ASP A 137 -3.25 -1.15 1.50
CA ASP A 137 -2.66 -0.01 0.78
C ASP A 137 -3.20 -0.05 -0.66
N VAL A 138 -3.80 1.06 -1.11
CA VAL A 138 -4.36 1.22 -2.45
C VAL A 138 -3.75 2.42 -3.15
N GLY A 139 -3.57 2.33 -4.47
CA GLY A 139 -3.21 3.45 -5.32
C GLY A 139 -4.45 3.98 -6.05
N LEU A 140 -4.67 5.29 -6.00
CA LEU A 140 -5.71 5.97 -6.77
C LEU A 140 -5.09 6.79 -7.91
N LEU A 141 -5.37 6.34 -9.13
CA LEU A 141 -5.02 7.06 -10.36
C LEU A 141 -6.20 7.94 -10.76
N MET A 142 -6.01 9.25 -10.67
CA MET A 142 -6.98 10.26 -11.06
C MET A 142 -6.69 10.67 -12.52
N SER A 143 -7.67 10.56 -13.41
CA SER A 143 -7.57 11.01 -14.80
C SER A 143 -8.88 11.68 -15.22
N GLY A 144 -8.97 12.99 -14.99
CA GLY A 144 -10.24 13.72 -15.09
C GLY A 144 -11.25 13.13 -14.09
N ASP A 145 -12.45 12.82 -14.57
CA ASP A 145 -13.51 12.21 -13.74
C ASP A 145 -13.36 10.69 -13.57
N CYS A 146 -12.32 10.08 -14.15
CA CYS A 146 -12.08 8.64 -14.05
C CYS A 146 -11.09 8.34 -12.93
N ILE A 147 -11.50 7.48 -12.00
CA ILE A 147 -10.67 7.07 -10.86
C ILE A 147 -10.41 5.57 -10.94
N LYS A 148 -9.16 5.19 -11.14
CA LYS A 148 -8.75 3.78 -11.17
C LYS A 148 -8.05 3.41 -9.87
N MET A 149 -8.70 2.53 -9.10
CA MET A 149 -8.14 1.97 -7.87
C MET A 149 -7.35 0.67 -8.11
N ARG A 150 -6.15 0.60 -7.55
CA ARG A 150 -5.31 -0.62 -7.52
C ARG A 150 -4.98 -1.01 -6.09
N ILE A 151 -5.06 -2.31 -5.78
CA ILE A 151 -4.58 -2.83 -4.49
C ILE A 151 -3.07 -3.03 -4.60
N ILE A 152 -2.32 -2.43 -3.68
CA ILE A 152 -0.84 -2.46 -3.65
C ILE A 152 -0.34 -3.51 -2.68
N GLU A 153 -0.88 -3.51 -1.45
CA GLU A 153 -0.45 -4.38 -0.36
C GLU A 153 -1.58 -4.64 0.63
N ILE A 154 -1.60 -5.84 1.22
CA ILE A 154 -2.50 -6.20 2.32
C ILE A 154 -1.64 -6.50 3.55
N ASN A 155 -1.95 -5.83 4.65
CA ASN A 155 -1.26 -5.89 5.92
C ASN A 155 -2.20 -6.44 7.02
N PRO A 156 -1.66 -7.07 8.06
CA PRO A 156 -2.45 -7.45 9.24
C PRO A 156 -3.13 -6.24 9.89
N PHE A 157 -4.34 -6.43 10.39
CA PHE A 157 -5.07 -5.40 11.12
C PHE A 157 -4.57 -5.30 12.57
N GLY A 158 -3.83 -4.24 12.88
CA GLY A 158 -3.36 -3.97 14.24
C GLY A 158 -1.99 -3.27 14.29
N LYS A 159 -1.44 -3.14 15.50
CA LYS A 159 -0.29 -2.28 15.83
C LYS A 159 0.99 -2.54 15.03
N MET A 160 1.12 -3.72 14.41
CA MET A 160 2.26 -4.04 13.54
C MET A 160 2.21 -3.31 12.19
N ALA A 161 1.01 -2.89 11.75
CA ALA A 161 0.85 -2.02 10.60
C ALA A 161 0.92 -0.55 11.05
N GLN A 162 1.64 0.27 10.30
CA GLN A 162 1.63 1.72 10.51
C GLN A 162 0.20 2.27 10.34
N SER A 163 -0.22 3.21 11.18
CA SER A 163 -1.59 3.73 11.18
C SER A 163 -1.79 5.02 10.38
N GLY A 164 -0.74 5.61 9.80
CA GLY A 164 -0.84 6.88 9.07
C GLY A 164 -1.29 8.02 9.97
N TYR A 165 -2.35 8.74 9.59
CA TYR A 165 -2.96 9.79 10.42
C TYR A 165 -3.98 9.29 11.45
N PHE A 166 -4.06 7.99 11.65
CA PHE A 166 -4.80 7.38 12.77
C PHE A 166 -3.87 6.86 13.85
N SER A 167 -4.44 6.53 14.99
CA SER A 167 -3.84 5.83 16.11
C SER A 167 -4.65 4.58 16.42
N TRP A 168 -3.98 3.42 16.47
CA TRP A 168 -4.60 2.15 16.85
C TRP A 168 -5.22 2.14 18.25
N VAL A 169 -4.84 3.10 19.10
CA VAL A 169 -5.32 3.19 20.49
C VAL A 169 -6.39 4.27 20.61
N ILE A 170 -6.14 5.47 20.09
CA ILE A 170 -7.05 6.61 20.25
C ILE A 170 -8.25 6.46 19.30
N ASP A 171 -8.01 6.06 18.06
CA ASP A 171 -9.04 5.98 17.01
C ASP A 171 -9.66 4.59 16.88
N ARG A 172 -9.56 3.76 17.94
CA ARG A 172 -10.01 2.37 17.89
C ARG A 172 -11.46 2.26 17.41
N ASP A 173 -12.36 3.07 17.94
CA ASP A 173 -13.77 2.97 17.57
C ASP A 173 -14.02 3.36 16.11
N ILE A 174 -13.26 4.32 15.59
CA ILE A 174 -13.29 4.72 14.17
C ILE A 174 -12.80 3.55 13.30
N LEU A 175 -11.60 3.03 13.59
CA LEU A 175 -10.98 1.99 12.77
C LEU A 175 -11.80 0.69 12.72
N PHE A 176 -12.57 0.39 13.77
CA PHE A 176 -13.32 -0.86 13.90
C PHE A 176 -14.78 -0.76 13.44
N GLU A 177 -15.44 0.38 13.62
CA GLU A 177 -16.91 0.44 13.57
C GLU A 177 -17.49 1.70 12.90
N GLU A 178 -16.67 2.64 12.42
CA GLU A 178 -17.15 3.93 11.88
C GLU A 178 -18.28 3.78 10.86
N PHE A 179 -18.06 2.97 9.83
CA PHE A 179 -19.00 2.86 8.71
C PHE A 179 -20.35 2.30 9.17
N SER A 180 -20.32 1.34 10.09
CA SER A 180 -21.53 0.76 10.68
C SER A 180 -22.33 1.76 11.52
N LYS A 181 -21.66 2.77 12.11
CA LYS A 181 -22.28 3.79 12.96
C LYS A 181 -22.82 4.97 12.17
N THR A 182 -22.09 5.42 11.14
CA THR A 182 -22.39 6.69 10.45
C THR A 182 -22.88 6.50 9.02
N GLY A 183 -22.70 5.31 8.44
CA GLY A 183 -22.92 5.05 7.02
C GLY A 183 -21.87 5.69 6.10
N LYS A 184 -20.77 6.22 6.67
CA LYS A 184 -19.69 6.89 5.92
C LYS A 184 -18.32 6.39 6.36
N VAL A 185 -17.36 6.47 5.44
CA VAL A 185 -15.95 6.18 5.70
C VAL A 185 -15.31 7.40 6.36
N CYS A 186 -14.59 7.22 7.49
CA CYS A 186 -13.80 8.30 8.07
C CYS A 186 -12.50 8.48 7.29
N ILE A 187 -12.26 9.69 6.77
CA ILE A 187 -11.08 9.98 5.95
C ILE A 187 -10.23 11.04 6.64
N ARG A 188 -8.92 10.81 6.73
CA ARG A 188 -7.96 11.76 7.31
C ARG A 188 -6.78 12.03 6.39
N PHE A 189 -6.57 13.30 6.10
CA PHE A 189 -5.42 13.82 5.34
C PHE A 189 -4.34 14.45 6.22
N GLU A 190 -4.59 14.59 7.52
CA GLU A 190 -3.69 15.18 8.52
C GLU A 190 -3.98 14.62 9.92
N ARG A 191 -3.03 14.80 10.86
CA ARG A 191 -3.23 14.40 12.26
C ARG A 191 -4.18 15.37 12.96
N GLN A 192 -5.10 14.82 13.73
CA GLN A 192 -5.94 15.55 14.69
C GLN A 192 -5.28 15.63 16.06
#